data_AF-A0A8T1ZQW7-F1
#
_entry.id   AF-A0A8T1ZQW7-F1
#
_cell.length_a   1.000
_cell.length_b   1.000
_cell.length_c   1.000
_cell.angle_alpha   90.00
_cell.angle_beta   90.00
_cell.angle_gamma   90.00
#
_symmetry.space_group_name_H-M   'P 1'
#
loop_
_entity.id
_entity.type
_entity.pdbx_description
1 polymer ?
#
loop_
_entity_poly.entity_id
_entity_poly.type
_entity_poly.pdbx_seq_one_letter_code
_entity_poly.pdbx_strand_id
1 'polypeptide(L)'
;MLVNWLAEKPNKKISKLQKAIDMLNDTLNYIAKYEKYFLDQAAIDREKASKFGECFKSSYLESMKWCEEIAKEFADKMPPLLEELVLMESLKKREIEALRERDGALTTAQKTRRFCFFF
;
A
#
# COMPACT_ATOMS: atom_id res chain seq x y z
N MET A 1 -13.29 16.23 8.44
CA MET A 1 -13.44 14.80 8.80
C MET A 1 -12.33 14.25 9.72
N LEU A 2 -11.39 15.06 10.23
CA LEU A 2 -10.31 14.62 11.14
C LEU A 2 -10.71 14.57 12.64
N VAL A 3 -11.74 15.32 13.04
CA VAL A 3 -12.11 15.51 14.46
C VAL A 3 -12.73 14.26 15.10
N ASN A 4 -13.38 13.40 14.31
CA ASN A 4 -14.00 12.17 14.82
C ASN A 4 -13.00 11.02 15.04
N TRP A 5 -11.75 11.17 14.59
CA TRP A 5 -10.76 10.11 14.70
C TRP A 5 -10.14 10.05 16.09
N LEU A 6 -9.98 11.19 16.78
CA LEU A 6 -9.42 11.24 18.14
C LEU A 6 -10.27 10.50 19.19
N ALA A 7 -11.58 10.40 18.97
CA ALA A 7 -12.52 9.76 19.90
C ALA A 7 -12.69 8.24 19.69
N GLU A 8 -12.10 7.63 18.65
CA GLU A 8 -12.26 6.19 18.41
C GLU A 8 -11.43 5.33 19.36
N LYS A 9 -12.01 4.20 19.79
CA LYS A 9 -11.31 3.18 20.58
C LYS A 9 -10.04 2.73 19.82
N PRO A 10 -8.87 2.67 20.47
CA PRO A 10 -7.60 2.37 19.80
C PRO A 10 -7.60 1.06 18.99
N ASN A 11 -8.26 0.00 19.47
CA ASN A 11 -8.40 -1.27 18.74
C ASN A 11 -9.12 -1.08 17.39
N LYS A 12 -10.10 -0.16 17.33
CA LYS A 12 -10.83 0.16 16.10
C LYS A 12 -9.94 0.94 15.13
N LYS A 13 -9.09 1.85 15.62
CA LYS A 13 -8.11 2.57 14.80
C LYS A 13 -7.10 1.63 14.18
N ILE A 14 -6.49 0.74 14.98
CA ILE A 14 -5.55 -0.27 14.49
C ILE A 14 -6.19 -1.15 13.44
N SER A 15 -7.44 -1.60 13.66
CA SER A 15 -8.16 -2.41 12.67
C SER A 15 -8.41 -1.66 11.36
N LYS A 16 -8.76 -0.37 11.40
CA LYS A 16 -8.90 0.45 10.18
C LYS A 16 -7.58 0.63 9.45
N LEU A 17 -6.50 0.90 10.19
CA LEU A 17 -5.15 1.03 9.61
C LEU A 17 -4.70 -0.28 8.96
N GLN A 18 -4.97 -1.42 9.60
CA GLN A 18 -4.70 -2.73 8.99
C GLN A 18 -5.45 -2.91 7.67
N LYS A 19 -6.74 -2.60 7.63
CA LYS A 19 -7.53 -2.69 6.39
C LYS A 19 -6.98 -1.78 5.28
N ALA A 20 -6.55 -0.57 5.62
CA ALA A 20 -5.95 0.34 4.65
C ALA A 20 -4.62 -0.22 4.10
N ILE A 21 -3.77 -0.77 4.98
CA ILE A 21 -2.52 -1.44 4.60
C ILE A 21 -2.80 -2.64 3.66
N ASP A 22 -3.79 -3.47 4.00
CA ASP A 22 -4.16 -4.62 3.17
C ASP A 22 -4.63 -4.17 1.77
N MET A 23 -5.50 -3.16 1.71
CA MET A 23 -5.96 -2.59 0.44
C MET A 23 -4.82 -1.99 -0.40
N LEU A 24 -3.87 -1.30 0.24
CA LEU A 24 -2.70 -0.73 -0.45
C LEU A 24 -1.81 -1.84 -1.01
N ASN A 25 -1.55 -2.89 -0.24
CA ASN A 25 -0.79 -4.05 -0.71
C ASN A 25 -1.47 -4.75 -1.89
N ASP A 26 -2.78 -4.95 -1.83
CA ASP A 26 -3.55 -5.52 -2.95
C ASP A 26 -3.47 -4.63 -4.19
N THR A 27 -3.53 -3.30 -4.01
CA THR A 27 -3.40 -2.33 -5.10
C THR A 27 -2.00 -2.36 -5.72
N LEU A 28 -0.94 -2.40 -4.89
CA LEU A 28 0.44 -2.50 -5.36
C LEU A 28 0.66 -3.80 -6.15
N ASN A 29 0.14 -4.93 -5.66
CA ASN A 29 0.19 -6.22 -6.36
C ASN A 29 -0.55 -6.16 -7.71
N TYR A 30 -1.71 -5.51 -7.73
CA TYR A 30 -2.46 -5.28 -8.97
C TYR A 30 -1.64 -4.46 -9.96
N ILE A 31 -1.08 -3.33 -9.54
CA ILE A 31 -0.27 -2.46 -10.38
C ILE A 31 0.93 -3.20 -10.97
N ALA A 32 1.71 -3.91 -10.13
CA ALA A 32 2.86 -4.69 -10.58
C ALA A 32 2.48 -5.77 -11.59
N LYS A 33 1.32 -6.41 -11.41
CA LYS A 33 0.80 -7.42 -12.36
C LYS A 33 0.47 -6.79 -13.71
N TYR A 34 -0.17 -5.63 -13.73
CA TYR A 34 -0.57 -4.97 -14.98
C TYR A 34 0.61 -4.32 -15.69
N GLU A 35 1.52 -3.66 -14.97
CA GLU A 35 2.79 -3.18 -15.51
C GLU A 35 3.50 -4.30 -16.27
N LYS A 36 3.69 -5.46 -15.61
CA LYS A 36 4.29 -6.63 -16.24
C LYS A 36 3.52 -7.11 -17.46
N TYR A 37 2.20 -7.22 -17.36
CA TYR A 37 1.36 -7.67 -18.48
C TYR A 37 1.55 -6.79 -19.73
N PHE A 38 1.58 -5.46 -19.57
CA PHE A 38 1.77 -4.54 -20.69
C PHE A 38 3.20 -4.57 -21.23
N LEU A 39 4.22 -4.73 -20.38
CA LEU A 39 5.60 -4.93 -20.84
C LEU A 39 5.77 -6.24 -21.63
N ASP A 40 5.14 -7.32 -21.17
CA ASP A 40 5.13 -8.61 -21.87
C ASP A 40 4.42 -8.47 -23.24
N GLN A 41 3.30 -7.73 -23.29
CA GLN A 41 2.57 -7.47 -24.54
C GLN A 41 3.39 -6.60 -25.51
N ALA A 42 4.08 -5.57 -25.01
CA ALA A 42 4.97 -4.74 -25.81
C ALA A 42 6.11 -5.59 -26.42
N ALA A 43 6.69 -6.52 -25.65
CA ALA A 43 7.71 -7.44 -26.14
C ALA A 43 7.17 -8.36 -27.25
N ILE A 44 5.95 -8.89 -27.09
CA ILE A 44 5.27 -9.71 -28.10
C ILE A 44 5.05 -8.90 -29.38
N ASP A 45 4.56 -7.67 -29.27
CA ASP A 45 4.28 -6.84 -30.44
C ASP A 45 5.57 -6.41 -31.15
N ARG A 46 6.64 -6.14 -30.40
CA ARG A 46 7.98 -5.93 -30.96
C ARG A 46 8.46 -7.14 -31.76
N GLU A 47 8.29 -8.34 -31.23
CA GLU A 47 8.66 -9.58 -31.92
C GLU A 47 7.83 -9.75 -33.20
N LYS A 48 6.52 -9.53 -33.15
CA LYS A 48 5.66 -9.57 -34.34
C LYS A 48 6.07 -8.54 -35.38
N ALA A 49 6.35 -7.29 -34.98
CA ALA A 49 6.83 -6.25 -35.88
C ALA A 49 8.14 -6.62 -36.61
N SER A 50 8.98 -7.48 -36.00
CA SER A 50 10.21 -7.99 -36.63
C SER A 50 9.98 -9.12 -37.63
N LYS A 51 8.87 -9.87 -37.49
CA LYS A 51 8.57 -11.08 -38.29
C LYS A 51 7.62 -10.83 -39.46
N PHE A 52 6.67 -9.90 -39.31
CA PHE A 52 5.67 -9.62 -40.34
C PHE A 52 6.17 -8.57 -41.35
N GLY A 53 5.72 -8.67 -42.60
CA GLY A 53 6.03 -7.71 -43.66
C GLY A 53 5.52 -6.30 -43.36
N GLU A 54 5.99 -5.31 -44.12
CA GLU A 54 5.77 -3.87 -43.85
C GLU A 54 4.32 -3.48 -43.57
N CYS A 55 3.35 -4.15 -44.21
CA CYS A 55 1.92 -3.87 -44.09
C CYS A 55 1.38 -3.95 -42.64
N PHE A 56 1.89 -4.88 -41.82
CA PHE A 56 1.43 -5.06 -40.42
C PHE A 56 2.41 -4.50 -39.38
N LYS A 57 3.62 -4.15 -39.82
CA LYS A 57 4.70 -3.69 -38.93
C LYS A 57 4.33 -2.40 -38.21
N SER A 58 3.70 -1.45 -38.89
CA SER A 58 3.26 -0.18 -38.29
C SER A 58 2.28 -0.41 -37.14
N SER A 59 1.25 -1.23 -37.35
CA SER A 59 0.23 -1.54 -36.34
C SER A 59 0.83 -2.21 -35.09
N TYR A 60 1.78 -3.13 -35.27
CA TYR A 60 2.46 -3.73 -34.12
C TYR A 60 3.36 -2.75 -33.36
N LEU A 61 4.05 -1.84 -34.07
CA LEU A 61 4.84 -0.80 -33.41
C LEU A 61 3.99 0.22 -32.65
N GLU A 62 2.81 0.56 -33.18
CA GLU A 62 1.84 1.41 -32.48
C GLU A 62 1.28 0.72 -31.23
N SER A 63 0.87 -0.55 -31.34
CA SER A 63 0.43 -1.36 -30.21
C SER A 63 1.49 -1.49 -29.12
N MET A 64 2.75 -1.72 -29.52
CA MET A 64 3.91 -1.76 -28.62
C MET A 64 4.05 -0.45 -27.84
N LYS A 65 4.04 0.70 -28.52
CA LYS A 65 4.14 2.01 -27.87
C LYS A 65 3.00 2.25 -26.89
N TRP A 66 1.78 1.91 -27.28
CA TRP A 66 0.61 2.03 -26.40
C TRP A 66 0.76 1.17 -25.13
N CYS A 67 1.27 -0.06 -25.26
CA CYS A 67 1.56 -0.91 -24.11
C CYS A 67 2.67 -0.31 -23.22
N GLU A 68 3.75 0.22 -23.79
CA GLU A 68 4.83 0.88 -23.05
C GLU A 68 4.33 2.12 -22.28
N GLU A 69 3.45 2.91 -22.88
CA GLU A 69 2.82 4.07 -22.24
C GLU A 69 1.96 3.65 -21.04
N ILE A 70 1.13 2.62 -21.18
CA ILE A 70 0.31 2.13 -20.06
C ILE A 70 1.18 1.51 -18.95
N ALA A 71 2.20 0.72 -19.32
CA ALA A 71 3.13 0.16 -18.34
C ALA A 71 3.79 1.29 -17.52
N LYS A 72 4.18 2.38 -18.19
CA LYS A 72 4.71 3.57 -17.54
C LYS A 72 3.70 4.23 -16.61
N GLU A 73 2.43 4.37 -17.00
CA GLU A 73 1.39 4.90 -16.11
C GLU A 73 1.21 4.06 -14.83
N PHE A 74 1.35 2.74 -14.93
CA PHE A 74 1.34 1.85 -13.76
C PHE A 74 2.59 2.04 -12.90
N ALA A 75 3.78 2.07 -13.52
CA ALA A 75 5.04 2.32 -12.82
C ALA A 75 5.04 3.68 -12.09
N ASP A 76 4.51 4.73 -12.71
CA ASP A 76 4.42 6.09 -12.14
C ASP A 76 3.49 6.14 -10.90
N LYS A 77 2.54 5.22 -10.77
CA LYS A 77 1.65 5.11 -9.60
C LYS A 77 2.30 4.38 -8.42
N MET A 78 3.37 3.60 -8.63
CA MET A 78 4.01 2.81 -7.57
C MET A 78 4.62 3.68 -6.46
N PRO A 79 5.44 4.71 -6.74
CA PRO A 79 6.09 5.50 -5.70
C PRO A 79 5.13 6.13 -4.67
N PRO A 80 4.08 6.88 -5.04
CA PRO A 80 3.21 7.50 -4.05
C PRO A 80 2.44 6.47 -3.20
N LEU A 81 2.08 5.31 -3.76
CA LEU A 81 1.41 4.24 -3.03
C LEU A 81 2.34 3.55 -2.03
N LEU A 82 3.62 3.39 -2.37
CA LEU A 82 4.63 2.88 -1.44
C LEU A 82 4.87 3.86 -0.28
N GLU A 83 4.92 5.17 -0.56
CA GLU A 83 5.01 6.20 0.47
C GLU A 83 3.79 6.16 1.41
N GLU A 84 2.58 6.03 0.85
CA GLU A 84 1.36 5.91 1.65
C GLU A 84 1.35 4.65 2.51
N LEU A 85 1.82 3.51 1.97
CA LEU A 85 1.94 2.27 2.72
C LEU A 85 2.87 2.44 3.93
N VAL A 86 4.06 3.00 3.73
CA VAL A 86 5.03 3.28 4.80
C VAL A 86 4.41 4.21 5.86
N LEU A 87 3.67 5.24 5.44
CA LEU A 87 2.97 6.13 6.35
C LEU A 87 1.95 5.38 7.20
N MET A 88 1.11 4.55 6.59
CA MET A 88 0.08 3.78 7.29
C MET A 88 0.67 2.77 8.28
N GLU A 89 1.75 2.09 7.90
CA GLU A 89 2.50 1.20 8.79
C GLU A 89 3.08 1.95 9.99
N SER A 90 3.66 3.14 9.76
CA SER A 90 4.21 3.99 10.82
C SER A 90 3.11 4.46 11.79
N LEU A 91 1.92 4.79 11.29
CA LEU A 91 0.78 5.21 12.10
C LEU A 91 0.26 4.04 12.93
N LYS A 92 0.13 2.86 12.32
CA LYS A 92 -0.31 1.65 13.01
C LYS A 92 0.67 1.28 14.14
N LYS A 93 1.98 1.36 13.89
CA LYS A 93 3.01 1.12 14.90
C LYS A 93 2.88 2.09 16.07
N ARG A 94 2.75 3.38 15.81
CA ARG A 94 2.55 4.43 16.84
C ARG A 94 1.31 4.19 17.69
N GLU A 95 0.18 3.81 17.06
CA GLU A 95 -1.06 3.50 17.80
C GLU A 95 -0.92 2.25 18.69
N ILE A 96 -0.18 1.23 18.24
CA ILE A 96 0.13 0.04 19.06
C ILE A 96 1.03 0.41 20.24
N GLU A 97 2.06 1.21 20.03
CA GLU A 97 2.99 1.67 21.06
C GLU A 97 2.25 2.50 22.13
N ALA A 98 1.45 3.48 21.71
CA ALA A 98 0.63 4.29 22.61
C ALA A 98 -0.35 3.46 23.44
N LEU A 99 -0.91 2.40 22.86
CA LEU A 99 -1.76 1.45 23.58
C LEU A 99 -0.99 0.69 24.67
N ARG A 100 0.19 0.16 24.34
CA ARG A 100 1.04 -0.57 25.29
C ARG A 100 1.48 0.32 26.45
N GLU A 101 1.87 1.56 26.18
CA GLU A 101 2.23 2.53 27.21
C GLU A 101 1.05 2.83 28.14
N ARG A 102 -0.16 3.01 27.59
CA ARG A 102 -1.37 3.24 28.38
C ARG A 102 -1.68 2.06 29.31
N ASP A 103 -1.63 0.83 28.78
CA ASP A 103 -1.89 -0.38 29.55
C ASP A 103 -0.81 -0.61 30.62
N GLY A 104 0.46 -0.31 30.32
CA GLY A 104 1.58 -0.35 31.26
C GLY A 104 1.50 0.68 32.39
N ALA A 105 1.05 1.90 32.07
CA ALA A 105 0.81 2.96 33.05
C ALA A 105 -0.37 2.61 33.98
N LEU A 106 -1.45 2.05 33.43
CA LEU A 106 -2.60 1.55 34.19
C LEU A 106 -2.22 0.43 35.17
N THR A 107 -1.40 -0.52 34.73
CA THR A 107 -0.93 -1.62 35.60
C THR A 107 -0.01 -1.13 36.71
N THR A 108 0.87 -0.16 36.42
CA THR A 108 1.75 0.44 37.43
C THR A 108 0.95 1.23 38.47
N ALA A 109 -0.01 2.05 38.04
CA ALA A 109 -0.87 2.81 38.93
C ALA A 109 -1.74 1.92 39.85
N GLN A 110 -2.25 0.79 39.34
CA GLN A 110 -2.98 -0.18 40.17
C GLN A 110 -2.10 -0.87 41.22
N LYS A 111 -0.85 -1.22 40.86
CA LYS A 111 0.11 -1.80 41.81
C LYS A 111 0.44 -0.82 42.93
N THR A 112 0.76 0.43 42.60
CA THR A 112 1.05 1.47 43.61
C THR A 112 -0.14 1.71 44.54
N ARG A 113 -1.37 1.77 43.99
CA ARG A 113 -2.58 1.89 44.83
C ARG A 113 -2.76 0.71 45.78
N ARG A 114 -2.54 -0.53 45.33
CA ARG A 114 -2.64 -1.72 46.21
C ARG A 114 -1.62 -1.69 47.34
N PHE A 115 -0.40 -1.21 47.09
CA PHE A 115 0.62 -1.07 48.14
C PHE A 115 0.27 0.02 49.17
N CYS A 116 -0.41 1.10 48.78
CA CYS A 116 -0.83 2.16 49.70
C CYS A 116 -1.99 1.77 50.64
N PHE A 117 -2.62 0.60 50.47
CA PHE A 117 -3.67 0.09 51.38
C PHE A 117 -3.14 -0.92 52.42
N PHE A 118 -1.83 -1.15 52.49
CA PHE A 118 -1.17 -2.03 53.47
C PHE A 118 -0.38 -1.25 54.55
N PHE A 119 -0.64 0.05 54.70
CA PHE A 119 -0.09 0.89 55.78
C PHE A 119 -1.23 1.54 56.58
#